data_AF-A0A1Z8RGP3-F1
#
_entry.id   AF-A0A1Z8RGP3-F1
#
_cell.length_a   1.000
_cell.length_b   1.000
_cell.length_c   1.000
_cell.angle_alpha   90.00
_cell.angle_beta   90.00
_cell.angle_gamma   90.00
#
_symmetry.space_group_name_H-M   'P 1'
#
loop_
_entity.id
_entity.type
_entity.pdbx_description
1 polymer ?
#
loop_
_entity_poly.entity_id
_entity_poly.type
_entity_poly.pdbx_seq_one_letter_code
_entity_poly.pdbx_strand_id
1 'polypeptide(L)'
;MNDSMSSENEDQQNTETSPEELGFDAVDLMLDGNLKGQIGYSMIKGIASALDEKMRILIDAEEGYEPQEEESFAEVAMPEIEAMAQAVLEGCVDFSKIHFWEACETAEIAWEETQGEDGQTPQRIPYAEPVEEPRPGNRILSNLEQINLWLGEVHKIHEDKGMGWVSPYGCPEDGQQAFDSRAQSLDSLSKTISDIKNNFDL
;
A
#
# COMPACT_ATOMS: atom_id res chain seq x y z
N MET A 1 33.64 8.30 -58.35
CA MET A 1 33.53 8.33 -56.88
C MET A 1 32.46 7.32 -56.52
N ASN A 2 32.90 6.30 -55.80
CA ASN A 2 32.15 5.14 -55.36
C ASN A 2 31.36 5.43 -54.07
N ASP A 3 30.33 4.60 -53.89
CA ASP A 3 29.82 4.00 -52.64
C ASP A 3 28.79 4.70 -51.72
N SER A 4 27.82 3.84 -51.36
CA SER A 4 26.93 3.76 -50.18
C SER A 4 25.59 4.50 -50.26
N MET A 5 24.41 3.84 -50.38
CA MET A 5 23.64 3.09 -49.34
C MET A 5 23.57 3.89 -48.02
N SER A 6 22.41 4.18 -47.42
CA SER A 6 21.30 3.28 -47.09
C SER A 6 20.03 4.04 -46.65
N SER A 7 18.91 3.31 -46.68
CA SER A 7 17.56 3.63 -46.20
C SER A 7 17.42 3.65 -44.67
N GLU A 8 16.63 4.57 -44.13
CA GLU A 8 15.91 4.44 -42.84
C GLU A 8 14.60 5.24 -43.01
N ASN A 9 13.47 4.59 -43.34
CA ASN A 9 12.42 4.14 -42.40
C ASN A 9 12.58 4.71 -40.98
N GLU A 10 11.88 5.81 -40.69
CA GLU A 10 11.40 6.07 -39.34
C GLU A 10 9.89 5.82 -39.32
N ASP A 11 9.58 4.60 -38.89
CA ASP A 11 8.26 4.10 -38.61
C ASP A 11 7.50 5.05 -37.68
N GLN A 12 6.26 5.31 -38.07
CA GLN A 12 5.19 5.74 -37.19
C GLN A 12 5.05 4.70 -36.07
N GLN A 13 5.73 4.92 -34.94
CA GLN A 13 5.30 4.34 -33.68
C GLN A 13 4.06 5.10 -33.22
N ASN A 14 2.92 4.72 -33.79
CA ASN A 14 1.67 4.68 -33.03
C ASN A 14 1.97 3.82 -31.80
N THR A 15 2.32 4.45 -30.69
CA THR A 15 2.06 3.88 -29.38
C THR A 15 0.56 3.75 -29.29
N GLU A 16 0.03 2.62 -29.76
CA GLU A 16 -1.22 2.08 -29.28
C GLU A 16 -1.03 1.93 -27.76
N THR A 17 -1.34 3.00 -27.01
CA THR A 17 -1.89 2.82 -25.69
C THR A 17 -3.15 2.00 -25.92
N SER A 18 -3.01 0.66 -25.87
CA SER A 18 -4.15 -0.19 -25.62
C SER A 18 -4.86 0.45 -24.42
N PRO A 19 -6.17 0.77 -24.51
CA PRO A 19 -6.91 1.05 -23.30
C PRO A 19 -6.57 -0.11 -22.36
N GLU A 20 -6.09 0.19 -21.15
CA GLU A 20 -5.95 -0.84 -20.12
C GLU A 20 -7.30 -1.57 -20.11
N GLU A 21 -7.33 -2.80 -20.62
CA GLU A 21 -8.52 -3.63 -20.49
C GLU A 21 -8.81 -3.62 -19.00
N LEU A 22 -10.01 -3.19 -18.61
CA LEU A 22 -10.46 -3.21 -17.23
C LEU A 22 -10.36 -4.67 -16.77
N GLY A 23 -9.22 -5.04 -16.21
CA GLY A 23 -8.95 -6.36 -15.68
C GLY A 23 -9.95 -6.56 -14.57
N PHE A 24 -10.77 -7.59 -14.68
CA PHE A 24 -11.75 -7.94 -13.66
C PHE A 24 -11.01 -8.17 -12.34
N ASP A 25 -11.44 -7.54 -11.25
CA ASP A 25 -10.93 -7.86 -9.92
C ASP A 25 -11.69 -9.08 -9.37
N ALA A 26 -10.98 -10.01 -8.72
CA ALA A 26 -11.60 -11.21 -8.14
C ALA A 26 -12.70 -10.85 -7.12
N VAL A 27 -12.49 -9.79 -6.34
CA VAL A 27 -13.47 -9.33 -5.35
C VAL A 27 -14.65 -8.63 -6.04
N ASP A 28 -14.43 -7.91 -7.13
CA ASP A 28 -15.54 -7.33 -7.90
C ASP A 28 -16.47 -8.43 -8.46
N LEU A 29 -15.90 -9.53 -8.93
CA LEU A 29 -16.63 -10.72 -9.36
C LEU A 29 -17.35 -11.41 -8.18
N MET A 30 -16.72 -11.51 -7.01
CA MET A 30 -17.33 -12.06 -5.79
C MET A 30 -18.53 -11.21 -5.32
N LEU A 31 -18.46 -9.90 -5.54
CA LEU A 31 -19.48 -8.93 -5.16
C LEU A 31 -20.48 -8.66 -6.31
N ASP A 32 -20.59 -9.54 -7.31
CA ASP A 32 -21.55 -9.36 -8.40
C ASP A 32 -22.98 -9.16 -7.87
N GLY A 33 -23.69 -8.20 -8.45
CA GLY A 33 -24.99 -7.73 -7.95
C GLY A 33 -24.95 -6.88 -6.67
N ASN A 34 -23.79 -6.70 -6.02
CA ASN A 34 -23.57 -5.82 -4.87
C ASN A 34 -22.72 -4.59 -5.23
N LEU A 35 -23.32 -3.67 -5.98
CA LEU A 35 -22.65 -2.43 -6.43
C LEU A 35 -22.10 -1.59 -5.27
N LYS A 36 -22.78 -1.57 -4.11
CA LYS A 36 -22.31 -0.84 -2.92
C LYS A 36 -20.98 -1.42 -2.43
N GLY A 37 -20.88 -2.75 -2.36
CA GLY A 37 -19.64 -3.45 -1.98
C GLY A 37 -18.52 -3.21 -2.99
N GLN A 38 -18.80 -3.33 -4.28
CA GLN A 38 -17.81 -3.09 -5.36
C GLN A 38 -17.23 -1.67 -5.29
N ILE A 39 -18.09 -0.65 -5.12
CA ILE A 39 -17.63 0.74 -4.97
C ILE A 39 -16.76 0.90 -3.71
N GLY A 40 -17.20 0.33 -2.58
CA GLY A 40 -16.45 0.37 -1.33
C GLY A 40 -15.06 -0.25 -1.47
N TYR A 41 -15.00 -1.49 -1.95
CA TYR A 41 -13.75 -2.21 -2.15
C TYR A 41 -12.82 -1.51 -3.15
N SER A 42 -13.34 -1.01 -4.26
CA SER A 42 -12.56 -0.24 -5.24
C SER A 42 -11.93 1.02 -4.64
N MET A 43 -12.65 1.74 -3.77
CA MET A 43 -12.09 2.89 -3.05
C MET A 43 -10.97 2.47 -2.10
N ILE A 44 -11.17 1.41 -1.33
CA ILE A 44 -10.16 0.86 -0.42
C ILE A 44 -8.92 0.43 -1.20
N LYS A 45 -9.08 -0.24 -2.34
CA LYS A 45 -7.97 -0.63 -3.23
C LYS A 45 -7.20 0.58 -3.77
N GLY A 46 -7.88 1.68 -4.09
CA GLY A 46 -7.22 2.92 -4.47
C GLY A 46 -6.36 3.51 -3.35
N ILE A 47 -6.89 3.54 -2.12
CA ILE A 47 -6.17 4.00 -0.93
C ILE A 47 -4.97 3.11 -0.62
N ALA A 48 -5.18 1.78 -0.66
CA ALA A 48 -4.16 0.75 -0.54
C ALA A 48 -2.97 1.01 -1.45
N SER A 49 -3.21 1.15 -2.76
CA SER A 49 -2.17 1.39 -3.75
C SER A 49 -1.42 2.69 -3.50
N ALA A 50 -2.14 3.78 -3.19
CA ALA A 50 -1.51 5.08 -2.92
C ALA A 50 -0.59 5.03 -1.68
N LEU A 51 -1.00 4.32 -0.63
CA LEU A 51 -0.18 4.09 0.56
C LEU A 51 1.03 3.20 0.23
N ASP A 52 0.80 2.11 -0.50
CA ASP A 52 1.84 1.13 -0.85
C ASP A 52 2.96 1.73 -1.69
N GLU A 53 2.62 2.60 -2.65
CA GLU A 53 3.60 3.33 -3.45
C GLU A 53 4.56 4.15 -2.58
N LYS A 54 4.07 4.79 -1.52
CA LYS A 54 4.91 5.59 -0.62
C LYS A 54 5.69 4.73 0.36
N MET A 55 5.07 3.66 0.85
CA MET A 55 5.75 2.68 1.69
C MET A 55 6.95 2.05 0.98
N ARG A 56 6.79 1.62 -0.28
CA ARG A 56 7.89 1.00 -1.04
C ARG A 56 9.09 1.93 -1.18
N ILE A 57 8.88 3.23 -1.37
CA ILE A 57 9.99 4.20 -1.45
C ILE A 57 10.81 4.18 -0.15
N LEU A 58 10.16 4.13 1.02
CA LEU A 58 10.86 4.08 2.30
C LEU A 58 11.44 2.71 2.61
N ILE A 59 10.76 1.62 2.24
CA ILE A 59 11.28 0.24 2.39
C ILE A 59 12.55 0.08 1.56
N ASP A 60 12.51 0.48 0.28
CA ASP A 60 13.68 0.41 -0.61
C ASP A 60 14.83 1.30 -0.09
N ALA A 61 14.50 2.46 0.50
CA ALA A 61 15.48 3.33 1.13
C ALA A 61 16.11 2.71 2.39
N GLU A 62 15.32 2.03 3.22
CA GLU A 62 15.79 1.30 4.41
C GLU A 62 16.70 0.13 4.01
N GLU A 63 16.29 -0.67 3.03
CA GLU A 63 17.06 -1.82 2.53
C GLU A 63 18.41 -1.39 1.93
N GLY A 64 18.44 -0.21 1.29
CA GLY A 64 19.65 0.39 0.72
C GLY A 64 20.46 1.25 1.69
N TYR A 65 20.01 1.43 2.95
CA TYR A 65 20.64 2.35 3.89
C TYR A 65 21.92 1.75 4.49
N GLU A 66 23.04 2.44 4.30
CA GLU A 66 24.28 2.17 5.02
C GLU A 66 24.41 3.15 6.19
N PRO A 67 24.41 2.68 7.45
CA PRO A 67 24.54 3.54 8.62
C PRO A 67 25.78 4.43 8.55
N GLN A 68 25.59 5.73 8.71
CA GLN A 68 26.67 6.69 8.85
C GLN A 68 26.79 7.09 10.32
N GLU A 69 28.00 6.99 10.86
CA GLU A 69 28.26 7.24 12.29
C GLU A 69 27.42 6.34 13.22
N GLU A 70 26.63 6.93 14.14
CA GLU A 70 25.72 6.23 15.07
C GLU A 70 24.24 6.45 14.70
N GLU A 71 23.94 6.99 13.52
CA GLU A 71 22.56 7.29 13.10
C GLU A 71 21.93 6.09 12.38
N SER A 72 20.72 5.72 12.80
CA SER A 72 19.94 4.66 12.17
C SER A 72 19.08 5.21 11.03
N PHE A 73 18.57 4.32 10.17
CA PHE A 73 17.60 4.70 9.13
C PHE A 73 16.40 5.43 9.73
N ALA A 74 15.80 4.86 10.78
CA ALA A 74 14.63 5.44 11.45
C ALA A 74 14.92 6.85 11.99
N GLU A 75 16.15 7.12 12.46
CA GLU A 75 16.52 8.47 12.89
C GLU A 75 16.56 9.47 11.73
N VAL A 76 17.20 9.08 10.62
CA VAL A 76 17.37 9.96 9.46
C VAL A 76 16.04 10.18 8.73
N ALA A 77 15.23 9.13 8.57
CA ALA A 77 13.93 9.14 7.91
C ALA A 77 12.77 9.51 8.86
N MET A 78 13.09 10.00 10.06
CA MET A 78 12.10 10.39 11.06
C MET A 78 10.99 11.29 10.52
N PRO A 79 11.28 12.36 9.75
CA PRO A 79 10.24 13.25 9.23
C PRO A 79 9.26 12.53 8.31
N GLU A 80 9.75 11.65 7.44
CA GLU A 80 8.93 10.87 6.51
C GLU A 80 8.08 9.83 7.25
N ILE A 81 8.65 9.17 8.27
CA ILE A 81 7.93 8.22 9.14
C ILE A 81 6.79 8.92 9.89
N GLU A 82 7.08 10.08 10.50
CA GLU A 82 6.07 10.88 11.20
C GLU A 82 4.98 11.39 10.24
N ALA A 83 5.36 11.82 9.03
CA ALA A 83 4.40 12.26 8.01
C ALA A 83 3.47 11.13 7.56
N MET A 84 3.98 9.90 7.40
CA MET A 84 3.13 8.74 7.07
C MET A 84 2.15 8.42 8.21
N ALA A 85 2.62 8.44 9.46
CA ALA A 85 1.76 8.21 10.62
C ALA A 85 0.64 9.26 10.70
N GLN A 86 0.98 10.54 10.53
CA GLN A 86 0.00 11.63 10.49
C GLN A 86 -0.98 11.49 9.31
N ALA A 87 -0.51 11.14 8.12
CA ALA A 87 -1.37 10.94 6.96
C ALA A 87 -2.41 9.84 7.17
N VAL A 88 -2.06 8.78 7.93
CA VAL A 88 -3.00 7.71 8.30
C VAL A 88 -3.98 8.16 9.37
N LEU A 89 -3.50 8.87 10.41
CA LEU A 89 -4.31 9.20 11.59
C LEU A 89 -5.19 10.44 11.44
N GLU A 90 -4.66 11.45 10.75
CA GLU A 90 -5.31 12.77 10.58
C GLU A 90 -5.86 12.96 9.14
N GLY A 91 -5.64 11.98 8.28
CA GLY A 91 -6.08 12.00 6.89
C GLY A 91 -7.59 11.96 6.70
N CYS A 92 -8.01 11.90 5.43
CA CYS A 92 -9.43 11.87 5.06
C CYS A 92 -10.08 10.49 5.21
N VAL A 93 -9.30 9.45 5.54
CA VAL A 93 -9.75 8.07 5.62
C VAL A 93 -9.76 7.63 7.08
N ASP A 94 -10.90 7.15 7.55
CA ASP A 94 -11.02 6.51 8.85
C ASP A 94 -10.73 5.00 8.70
N PHE A 95 -9.46 4.65 8.84
CA PHE A 95 -8.97 3.27 8.67
C PHE A 95 -9.60 2.28 9.67
N SER A 96 -10.11 2.76 10.82
CA SER A 96 -10.78 1.89 11.82
C SER A 96 -12.07 1.24 11.30
N LYS A 97 -12.63 1.75 10.19
CA LYS A 97 -13.85 1.24 9.56
C LYS A 97 -13.61 0.22 8.46
N ILE A 98 -12.35 -0.02 8.10
CA ILE A 98 -11.99 -0.99 7.08
C ILE A 98 -12.18 -2.39 7.68
N HIS A 99 -12.88 -3.26 6.98
CA HIS A 99 -13.06 -4.65 7.38
C HIS A 99 -11.78 -5.43 7.11
N PHE A 100 -11.54 -6.48 7.89
CA PHE A 100 -10.32 -7.27 7.76
C PHE A 100 -10.10 -7.80 6.34
N TRP A 101 -11.18 -8.27 5.70
CA TRP A 101 -11.14 -8.76 4.32
C TRP A 101 -10.89 -7.66 3.29
N GLU A 102 -11.27 -6.41 3.59
CA GLU A 102 -10.97 -5.22 2.77
C GLU A 102 -9.53 -4.74 2.98
N ALA A 103 -8.81 -5.24 3.98
CA ALA A 103 -7.39 -4.94 4.22
C ALA A 103 -6.46 -6.10 3.81
N CYS A 104 -7.01 -7.14 3.17
CA CYS A 104 -6.32 -8.32 2.69
C CYS A 104 -6.77 -8.69 1.26
N GLU A 105 -6.04 -9.57 0.59
CA GLU A 105 -6.54 -10.29 -0.58
C GLU A 105 -7.29 -11.54 -0.11
N THR A 106 -8.54 -11.67 -0.56
CA THR A 106 -9.47 -12.71 -0.06
C THR A 106 -10.09 -13.55 -1.16
N ALA A 107 -9.84 -13.21 -2.43
CA ALA A 107 -10.26 -13.99 -3.58
C ALA A 107 -9.23 -13.88 -4.70
N GLU A 108 -9.14 -14.91 -5.54
CA GLU A 108 -8.34 -14.94 -6.76
C GLU A 108 -9.22 -15.24 -7.98
N ILE A 109 -8.74 -14.86 -9.17
CA ILE A 109 -9.47 -15.10 -10.42
C ILE A 109 -9.19 -16.53 -10.88
N ALA A 110 -10.25 -17.32 -10.98
CA ALA A 110 -10.25 -18.62 -11.62
C ALA A 110 -11.06 -18.60 -12.93
N TRP A 111 -10.89 -19.62 -13.76
CA TRP A 111 -11.47 -19.67 -15.10
C TRP A 111 -12.21 -20.98 -15.32
N GLU A 112 -13.46 -20.88 -15.77
CA GLU A 112 -14.22 -22.02 -16.29
C GLU A 112 -14.10 -22.03 -17.82
N GLU A 113 -13.69 -23.17 -18.37
CA GLU A 113 -13.65 -23.39 -19.82
C GLU A 113 -14.93 -24.09 -20.28
N THR A 114 -15.73 -23.40 -21.08
CA THR A 114 -16.92 -23.95 -21.74
C THR A 114 -16.69 -24.04 -23.25
N GLN A 115 -17.40 -24.94 -23.94
CA GLN A 115 -17.38 -24.94 -25.41
C GLN A 115 -18.10 -23.68 -25.90
N GLY A 116 -17.43 -22.87 -26.72
CA GLY A 116 -18.04 -21.74 -27.39
C GLY A 116 -19.14 -22.17 -28.36
N GLU A 117 -19.99 -21.22 -28.76
CA GLU A 117 -21.16 -21.48 -29.63
C GLU A 117 -20.80 -22.11 -30.98
N ASP A 118 -19.55 -21.98 -31.42
CA ASP A 118 -19.00 -22.57 -32.66
C ASP A 118 -18.47 -24.01 -32.50
N GLY A 119 -18.40 -24.52 -31.27
CA GLY A 119 -17.86 -25.83 -30.91
C GLY A 119 -16.34 -25.98 -31.11
N GLN A 120 -15.62 -24.91 -31.46
CA GLN A 120 -14.19 -24.94 -31.78
C GLN A 120 -13.35 -24.04 -30.86
N THR A 121 -13.93 -22.95 -30.35
CA THR A 121 -13.22 -22.01 -29.49
C THR A 121 -13.69 -22.19 -28.04
N PRO A 122 -12.82 -22.58 -27.09
CA PRO A 122 -13.20 -22.61 -25.68
C PRO A 122 -13.49 -21.18 -25.21
N GLN A 123 -14.70 -20.96 -24.70
CA GLN A 123 -15.06 -19.74 -24.00
C GLN A 123 -14.53 -19.83 -22.57
N ARG A 124 -13.84 -18.79 -22.11
CA ARG A 124 -13.35 -18.68 -20.73
C ARG A 124 -14.23 -17.71 -19.97
N ILE A 125 -14.81 -18.17 -18.87
CA ILE A 125 -15.64 -17.36 -17.99
C ILE A 125 -14.86 -17.17 -16.69
N PRO A 126 -14.50 -15.93 -16.31
CA PRO A 126 -13.83 -15.69 -15.04
C PRO A 126 -14.82 -15.83 -13.90
N TYR A 127 -14.38 -16.39 -12.78
CA TYR A 127 -15.11 -16.39 -11.52
C TYR A 127 -14.16 -16.12 -10.35
N ALA A 128 -14.73 -15.64 -9.25
CA ALA A 128 -14.00 -15.43 -8.01
C ALA A 128 -13.89 -16.75 -7.24
N GLU A 129 -12.67 -17.17 -6.94
CA GLU A 129 -12.40 -18.26 -6.01
C GLU A 129 -11.93 -17.67 -4.68
N PRO A 130 -12.69 -17.83 -3.58
CA PRO A 130 -12.26 -17.36 -2.27
C PRO A 130 -10.97 -18.05 -1.86
N VAL A 131 -10.04 -17.29 -1.30
CA VAL A 131 -8.85 -17.86 -0.68
C VAL A 131 -9.24 -18.48 0.66
N GLU A 132 -8.69 -19.65 0.99
CA GLU A 132 -8.91 -20.31 2.29
C GLU A 132 -8.54 -19.42 3.49
N GLU A 133 -7.44 -18.68 3.39
CA GLU A 133 -6.98 -17.71 4.38
C GLU A 133 -6.64 -16.37 3.71
N PRO A 134 -7.10 -15.22 4.24
CA PRO A 134 -6.74 -13.91 3.72
C PRO A 134 -5.22 -13.72 3.58
N ARG A 135 -4.76 -13.33 2.38
CA ARG A 135 -3.36 -13.08 2.06
C ARG A 135 -3.05 -11.59 2.14
N PRO A 136 -1.79 -11.18 2.37
CA PRO A 136 -1.40 -9.79 2.19
C PRO A 136 -1.49 -9.44 0.70
N GLY A 137 -2.51 -8.69 0.26
CA GLY A 137 -2.64 -8.37 -1.16
C GLY A 137 -3.17 -6.99 -1.53
N ASN A 138 -3.92 -6.29 -0.69
CA ASN A 138 -4.04 -4.83 -0.80
C ASN A 138 -3.16 -4.07 0.21
N ARG A 139 -2.36 -4.80 1.00
CA ARG A 139 -1.24 -4.30 1.81
C ARG A 139 -1.55 -3.19 2.83
N ILE A 140 -2.81 -2.79 3.03
CA ILE A 140 -3.16 -1.74 4.00
C ILE A 140 -2.71 -2.17 5.39
N LEU A 141 -3.13 -3.35 5.84
CA LEU A 141 -2.80 -3.81 7.19
C LEU A 141 -1.28 -3.92 7.39
N SER A 142 -0.57 -4.54 6.46
CA SER A 142 0.90 -4.67 6.53
C SER A 142 1.61 -3.31 6.52
N ASN A 143 1.10 -2.35 5.73
CA ASN A 143 1.69 -1.02 5.63
C ASN A 143 1.48 -0.24 6.93
N LEU A 144 0.29 -0.32 7.53
CA LEU A 144 0.01 0.29 8.83
C LEU A 144 0.89 -0.31 9.94
N GLU A 145 1.08 -1.63 9.94
CA GLU A 145 1.97 -2.31 10.88
C GLU A 145 3.43 -1.86 10.75
N GLN A 146 3.91 -1.71 9.51
CA GLN A 146 5.27 -1.22 9.26
C GLN A 146 5.45 0.24 9.68
N ILE A 147 4.47 1.12 9.40
CA ILE A 147 4.50 2.51 9.88
C ILE A 147 4.56 2.55 11.41
N ASN A 148 3.75 1.72 12.08
CA ASN A 148 3.73 1.63 13.54
C ASN A 148 5.07 1.13 14.10
N LEU A 149 5.72 0.18 13.42
CA LEU A 149 7.05 -0.32 13.79
C LEU A 149 8.10 0.80 13.70
N TRP A 150 8.22 1.45 12.55
CA TRP A 150 9.18 2.54 12.34
C TRP A 150 8.96 3.71 13.30
N LEU A 151 7.70 4.10 13.52
CA LEU A 151 7.38 5.16 14.48
C LEU A 151 7.80 4.77 15.92
N GLY A 152 7.69 3.49 16.25
CA GLY A 152 8.12 2.94 17.53
C GLY A 152 9.64 3.00 17.70
N GLU A 153 10.39 2.72 16.64
CA GLU A 153 11.85 2.87 16.61
C GLU A 153 12.28 4.31 16.79
N VAL A 154 11.67 5.25 16.04
CA VAL A 154 11.85 6.70 16.22
C VAL A 154 11.59 7.11 17.67
N HIS A 155 10.49 6.63 18.25
CA HIS A 155 10.12 6.95 19.62
C HIS A 155 11.15 6.47 20.64
N LYS A 156 11.65 5.25 20.46
CA LYS A 156 12.71 4.69 21.29
C LYS A 156 14.03 5.44 21.16
N ILE A 157 14.42 5.83 19.94
CA ILE A 157 15.64 6.63 19.71
C ILE A 157 15.55 7.97 20.47
N HIS A 158 14.39 8.61 20.44
CA HIS A 158 14.16 9.83 21.21
C HIS A 158 14.27 9.58 22.72
N GLU A 159 13.69 8.50 23.24
CA GLU A 159 13.82 8.12 24.65
C GLU A 159 15.29 7.95 25.06
N ASP A 160 16.07 7.22 24.25
CA ASP A 160 17.48 6.94 24.51
C ASP A 160 18.36 8.21 24.46
N LYS A 161 18.03 9.17 23.60
CA LYS A 161 18.71 10.49 23.51
C LYS A 161 18.20 11.51 24.52
N GLY A 162 17.09 11.21 25.19
CA GLY A 162 16.47 12.01 26.25
C GLY A 162 15.26 12.80 25.75
N MET A 163 14.24 12.96 26.61
CA MET A 163 12.94 13.52 26.22
C MET A 163 12.99 14.95 25.67
N GLY A 164 14.00 15.76 26.06
CA GLY A 164 14.21 17.11 25.51
C GLY A 164 15.06 17.16 24.23
N TRP A 165 15.43 16.00 23.67
CA TRP A 165 16.19 15.93 22.44
C TRP A 165 15.38 16.47 21.27
N VAL A 166 16.06 17.24 20.42
CA VAL A 166 15.50 17.77 19.17
C VAL A 166 16.28 17.10 18.06
N SER A 167 15.59 16.31 17.25
CA SER A 167 16.20 15.66 16.09
C SER A 167 16.75 16.72 15.13
N PRO A 168 17.96 16.54 14.58
CA PRO A 168 18.47 17.43 13.53
C PRO A 168 17.70 17.28 12.22
N TYR A 169 16.93 16.20 12.06
CA TYR A 169 16.11 15.92 10.88
C TYR A 169 14.65 16.35 11.07
N GLY A 170 14.17 16.41 12.32
CA GLY A 170 12.79 16.77 12.65
C GLY A 170 12.51 18.28 12.72
N CYS A 171 11.23 18.64 12.86
CA CYS A 171 10.83 20.01 13.15
C CYS A 171 11.33 20.44 14.55
N PRO A 172 11.78 21.69 14.74
CA PRO A 172 12.35 22.19 15.99
C PRO A 172 11.31 22.45 17.10
N GLU A 173 10.27 21.63 17.17
CA GLU A 173 9.30 21.63 18.26
C GLU A 173 9.98 21.27 19.60
N ASP A 174 9.35 21.63 20.72
CA ASP A 174 9.81 21.22 22.04
C ASP A 174 9.95 19.69 22.06
N GLY A 175 11.16 19.17 22.31
CA GLY A 175 11.46 17.74 22.22
C GLY A 175 10.49 16.89 23.05
N GLN A 176 10.03 17.40 24.19
CA GLN A 176 9.04 16.72 25.01
C GLN A 176 7.68 16.63 24.31
N GLN A 177 7.24 17.71 23.68
CA GLN A 177 5.98 17.73 22.93
C GLN A 177 6.03 16.76 21.74
N ALA A 178 7.14 16.72 21.01
CA ALA A 178 7.34 15.78 19.91
C ALA A 178 7.29 14.32 20.41
N PHE A 179 7.94 14.04 21.55
CA PHE A 179 7.90 12.72 22.19
C PHE A 179 6.48 12.30 22.57
N ASP A 180 5.74 13.19 23.25
CA ASP A 180 4.37 12.93 23.69
C ASP A 180 3.42 12.76 22.51
N SER A 181 3.58 13.56 21.45
CA SER A 181 2.79 13.47 20.21
C SER A 181 3.01 12.12 19.50
N ARG A 182 4.26 11.66 19.42
CA ARG A 182 4.58 10.33 18.87
C ARG A 182 3.99 9.20 19.70
N ALA A 183 4.02 9.31 21.04
CA ALA A 183 3.40 8.31 21.91
C ALA A 183 1.88 8.20 21.65
N GLN A 184 1.20 9.33 21.48
CA GLN A 184 -0.24 9.36 21.15
C GLN A 184 -0.52 8.77 19.76
N SER A 185 0.34 9.07 18.79
CA SER A 185 0.26 8.52 17.43
C SER A 185 0.44 7.00 17.43
N LEU A 186 1.39 6.47 18.20
CA LEU A 186 1.61 5.03 18.38
C LEU A 186 0.41 4.31 18.99
N ASP A 187 -0.19 4.88 20.03
CA ASP A 187 -1.41 4.32 20.65
C ASP A 187 -2.57 4.29 19.65
N SER A 188 -2.76 5.38 18.90
CA SER A 188 -3.82 5.53 17.90
C SER A 188 -3.64 4.60 16.70
N LEU A 189 -2.41 4.44 16.19
CA LEU A 189 -2.08 3.49 15.12
C LEU A 189 -2.29 2.05 15.59
N SER A 190 -1.78 1.71 16.78
CA SER A 190 -1.94 0.37 17.37
C SER A 190 -3.41 0.01 17.55
N LYS A 191 -4.24 0.98 17.97
CA LYS A 191 -5.69 0.81 18.06
C LYS A 191 -6.32 0.61 16.69
N THR A 192 -5.98 1.42 15.69
CA THR A 192 -6.48 1.29 14.32
C THR A 192 -6.17 -0.09 13.73
N ILE A 193 -4.94 -0.57 13.89
CA ILE A 193 -4.51 -1.91 13.46
C ILE A 193 -5.34 -2.99 14.17
N SER A 194 -5.55 -2.85 15.47
CA SER A 194 -6.38 -3.77 16.25
C SER A 194 -7.83 -3.76 15.78
N ASP A 195 -8.41 -2.59 15.50
CA ASP A 195 -9.79 -2.47 15.05
C ASP A 195 -9.98 -3.17 13.69
N ILE A 196 -9.07 -2.95 12.72
CA ILE A 196 -9.10 -3.65 11.42
C ILE A 196 -9.00 -5.18 11.62
N LYS A 197 -8.07 -5.65 12.46
CA LYS A 197 -7.87 -7.08 12.73
C LYS A 197 -9.06 -7.77 13.40
N ASN A 198 -9.93 -7.00 14.06
CA ASN A 198 -11.12 -7.54 14.74
C ASN A 198 -12.42 -7.25 13.97
N ASN A 199 -12.36 -6.47 12.89
CA ASN A 199 -13.52 -6.11 12.07
C ASN A 199 -13.77 -7.19 10.99
N PHE A 200 -14.12 -8.39 11.45
CA PHE A 200 -14.66 -9.44 10.60
C PHE A 200 -16.15 -9.16 10.41
N ASP A 201 -16.64 -9.10 9.17
CA ASP A 201 -18.06 -8.91 8.85
C ASP A 201 -18.95 -9.80 9.76
N LEU A 202 -19.74 -9.17 10.64
CA LEU A 202 -20.74 -9.84 11.49
C LEU A 202 -22.11 -9.89 10.81
#